data_AF-X1SPS5-F1
#
_entry.id   AF-X1SPS5-F1
#
_cell.length_a   1.000
_cell.length_b   1.000
_cell.length_c   1.000
_cell.angle_alpha   90.00
_cell.angle_beta   90.00
_cell.angle_gamma   90.00
#
_symmetry.space_group_name_H-M   'P 1'
#
loop_
_entity.id
_entity.type
_entity.pdbx_description
1 polymer ?
#
loop_
_entity_poly.entity_id
_entity_poly.type
_entity_poly.pdbx_seq_one_letter_code
_entity_poly.pdbx_strand_id
1 'polypeptide(L)'
;MLSRATSIKLYPELSAAALKAGLDKELALWYELRAINDNGSSRLLLNDALAALVSSFGSSEPTIYRLLKASKGKFCDIRGSKLSGGFGGRSVVKIESLEGVAEYLGTYPGRPVEIKASDFRGRRAKTAWLYASFFKPEGSRAKPISRDSIEAATGVERRQQQRYDKVAGIRRVANFACQVDDQGVLTPIRHLVDGKSQQWLKDRRLGNTYHSRALRAHRGMTKRINAKLRHRSLNQDKASVVSNKRFFFTARSLVRSSERQKEAFLLVNKRDRVVSGRMEWCIA
;
A
#
# COMPACT_ATOMS: atom_id res chain seq x y z
N MET A 1 -29.59 -10.69 8.08
CA MET A 1 -28.92 -11.39 6.96
C MET A 1 -27.80 -10.51 6.47
N LEU A 2 -26.58 -11.05 6.33
CA LEU A 2 -25.46 -10.32 5.72
C LEU A 2 -25.65 -10.28 4.19
N SER A 3 -25.34 -9.14 3.58
CA SER A 3 -25.42 -8.99 2.13
C SER A 3 -24.23 -9.63 1.43
N ARG A 4 -24.44 -10.02 0.16
CA ARG A 4 -23.35 -10.48 -0.70
C ARG A 4 -22.44 -9.30 -1.03
N ALA A 5 -21.15 -9.42 -0.74
CA ALA A 5 -20.20 -8.36 -1.02
C ALA A 5 -20.10 -8.10 -2.54
N THR A 6 -20.26 -6.84 -2.95
CA THR A 6 -20.14 -6.41 -4.35
C THR A 6 -18.75 -5.90 -4.66
N SER A 7 -18.12 -5.22 -3.71
CA SER A 7 -16.77 -4.67 -3.82
C SER A 7 -15.93 -4.90 -2.56
N ILE A 8 -14.61 -4.81 -2.71
CA ILE A 8 -13.66 -4.82 -1.61
C ILE A 8 -12.80 -3.57 -1.67
N LYS A 9 -12.63 -2.94 -0.51
CA LYS A 9 -11.79 -1.77 -0.31
C LYS A 9 -10.44 -2.17 0.26
N LEU A 10 -9.39 -2.06 -0.55
CA LEU A 10 -8.00 -2.38 -0.19
C LEU A 10 -7.23 -1.12 0.20
N TYR A 11 -6.39 -1.22 1.22
CA TYR A 11 -5.43 -0.19 1.61
C TYR A 11 -4.02 -0.61 1.16
N PRO A 12 -3.40 0.14 0.23
CA PRO A 12 -2.11 -0.26 -0.37
C PRO A 12 -0.99 -0.52 0.65
N GLU A 13 -0.88 0.35 1.65
CA GLU A 13 0.19 0.34 2.64
C GLU A 13 0.03 -0.82 3.64
N LEU A 14 -1.22 -1.16 4.01
CA LEU A 14 -1.49 -2.37 4.81
C LEU A 14 -1.18 -3.62 4.01
N SER A 15 -1.56 -3.64 2.73
CA SER A 15 -1.35 -4.79 1.85
C SER A 15 0.14 -5.06 1.64
N ALA A 16 0.93 -4.02 1.39
CA ALA A 16 2.38 -4.13 1.26
C ALA A 16 3.05 -4.59 2.58
N ALA A 17 2.62 -4.03 3.73
CA ALA A 17 3.16 -4.43 5.03
C ALA A 17 2.84 -5.88 5.37
N ALA A 18 1.60 -6.34 5.13
CA ALA A 18 1.21 -7.72 5.39
C ALA A 18 1.90 -8.71 4.45
N LEU A 19 2.07 -8.37 3.16
CA LEU A 19 2.85 -9.19 2.22
C LEU A 19 4.29 -9.36 2.72
N LYS A 20 4.93 -8.27 3.16
CA LYS A 20 6.29 -8.29 3.71
C LYS A 20 6.40 -9.09 5.01
N ALA A 21 5.36 -9.08 5.84
CA ALA A 21 5.29 -9.84 7.09
C ALA A 21 4.81 -11.29 6.91
N GLY A 22 4.46 -11.74 5.70
CA GLY A 22 3.89 -13.06 5.45
C GLY A 22 2.48 -13.28 6.04
N LEU A 23 1.74 -12.21 6.27
CA LEU A 23 0.37 -12.18 6.85
C LEU A 23 -0.70 -11.88 5.78
N ASP A 24 -0.42 -12.21 4.52
CA ASP A 24 -1.26 -11.87 3.37
C ASP A 24 -2.64 -12.56 3.44
N LYS A 25 -2.70 -13.78 3.97
CA LYS A 25 -3.95 -14.55 4.07
C LYS A 25 -4.87 -14.00 5.16
N GLU A 26 -4.29 -13.67 6.31
CA GLU A 26 -4.97 -13.10 7.46
C GLU A 26 -5.53 -11.72 7.10
N LEU A 27 -4.74 -10.89 6.42
CA LEU A 27 -5.20 -9.58 5.96
C LEU A 27 -6.26 -9.71 4.86
N ALA A 28 -6.12 -10.68 3.94
CA ALA A 28 -7.15 -10.96 2.94
C ALA A 28 -8.50 -11.32 3.61
N LEU A 29 -8.49 -12.18 4.63
CA LEU A 29 -9.69 -12.50 5.40
C LEU A 29 -10.28 -11.26 6.08
N TRP A 30 -9.43 -10.38 6.62
CA TRP A 30 -9.90 -9.13 7.23
C TRP A 30 -10.62 -8.23 6.21
N TYR A 31 -10.11 -8.11 4.98
CA TYR A 31 -10.79 -7.38 3.92
C TYR A 31 -12.14 -8.00 3.55
N GLU A 32 -12.21 -9.32 3.46
CA GLU A 32 -13.44 -10.05 3.15
C GLU A 32 -14.50 -9.85 4.24
N LEU A 33 -14.11 -9.99 5.51
CA LEU A 33 -14.98 -9.74 6.67
C LEU A 33 -15.51 -8.31 6.68
N ARG A 34 -14.67 -7.34 6.33
CA ARG A 34 -15.11 -5.94 6.21
C ARG A 34 -16.06 -5.70 5.05
N ALA A 35 -15.89 -6.41 3.94
CA ALA A 35 -16.74 -6.26 2.77
C ALA A 35 -18.16 -6.81 2.98
N ILE A 36 -18.30 -7.86 3.79
CA ILE A 36 -19.63 -8.40 4.20
C ILE A 36 -20.23 -7.66 5.41
N ASN A 37 -19.45 -6.82 6.10
CA ASN A 37 -19.90 -6.02 7.24
C ASN A 37 -20.40 -4.64 6.78
N ASP A 38 -21.49 -4.64 6.04
CA ASP A 38 -22.13 -3.44 5.46
C ASP A 38 -22.60 -2.44 6.53
N ASN A 39 -23.05 -2.92 7.68
CA ASN A 39 -23.59 -2.09 8.78
C ASN A 39 -22.52 -1.43 9.67
N GLY A 40 -21.23 -1.75 9.46
CA GLY A 40 -20.12 -1.14 10.21
C GLY A 40 -20.04 -1.51 11.70
N SER A 41 -20.85 -2.47 12.17
CA SER A 41 -20.93 -2.90 13.58
C SER A 41 -19.64 -3.48 14.16
N SER A 42 -18.67 -3.76 13.30
CA SER A 42 -17.40 -4.47 13.61
C SER A 42 -17.59 -5.84 14.28
N ARG A 43 -18.81 -6.39 14.29
CA ARG A 43 -19.17 -7.65 14.95
C ARG A 43 -20.15 -8.42 14.08
N LEU A 44 -19.79 -9.65 13.71
CA LEU A 44 -20.64 -10.52 12.90
C LEU A 44 -20.93 -11.82 13.65
N LEU A 45 -22.17 -12.31 13.60
CA LEU A 45 -22.47 -13.67 14.04
C LEU A 45 -21.61 -14.65 13.25
N LEU A 46 -20.97 -15.59 13.94
CA LEU A 46 -19.99 -16.48 13.32
C LEU A 46 -20.58 -17.29 12.17
N ASN A 47 -21.75 -17.89 12.35
CA ASN A 47 -22.40 -18.71 11.32
C ASN A 47 -22.79 -17.86 10.09
N ASP A 48 -23.35 -16.67 10.33
CA ASP A 48 -23.72 -15.75 9.24
C ASP A 48 -22.48 -15.27 8.47
N ALA A 49 -21.39 -14.96 9.18
CA ALA A 49 -20.13 -14.56 8.58
C ALA A 49 -19.55 -15.68 7.72
N LEU A 50 -19.57 -16.93 8.20
CA LEU A 50 -19.11 -18.09 7.43
C LEU A 50 -19.92 -18.28 6.16
N ALA A 51 -21.26 -18.30 6.26
CA ALA A 51 -22.14 -18.44 5.11
C ALA A 51 -21.92 -17.32 4.08
N ALA A 52 -21.78 -16.07 4.52
CA ALA A 52 -21.53 -14.93 3.65
C ALA A 52 -20.15 -15.00 2.97
N LEU A 53 -19.11 -15.45 3.68
CA LEU A 53 -17.76 -15.63 3.12
C LEU A 53 -17.71 -16.76 2.10
N VAL A 54 -18.37 -17.88 2.37
CA VAL A 54 -18.50 -19.01 1.43
C VAL A 54 -19.20 -18.54 0.16
N SER A 55 -20.36 -17.88 0.29
CA SER A 55 -21.15 -17.40 -0.84
C SER A 55 -20.43 -16.30 -1.66
N SER A 56 -19.79 -15.35 -0.99
CA SER A 56 -19.15 -14.20 -1.65
C SER A 56 -17.77 -14.53 -2.23
N PHE A 57 -16.97 -15.36 -1.56
CA PHE A 57 -15.55 -15.56 -1.89
C PHE A 57 -15.17 -17.01 -2.22
N GLY A 58 -16.09 -17.96 -2.10
CA GLY A 58 -15.87 -19.37 -2.49
C GLY A 58 -14.83 -20.11 -1.65
N SER A 59 -14.56 -19.63 -0.43
CA SER A 59 -13.62 -20.29 0.49
C SER A 59 -14.37 -21.33 1.32
N SER A 60 -13.77 -22.50 1.59
CA SER A 60 -14.40 -23.52 2.42
C SER A 60 -14.43 -23.11 3.89
N GLU A 61 -15.48 -23.49 4.62
CA GLU A 61 -15.61 -23.18 6.06
C GLU A 61 -14.40 -23.62 6.89
N PRO A 62 -13.81 -24.84 6.72
CA PRO A 62 -12.63 -25.23 7.49
C PRO A 62 -11.43 -24.31 7.25
N THR A 63 -11.28 -23.82 6.01
CA THR A 63 -10.22 -22.88 5.66
C THR A 63 -10.45 -21.53 6.35
N ILE A 64 -11.68 -21.04 6.33
CA ILE A 64 -12.05 -19.78 7.00
C ILE A 64 -11.82 -19.90 8.51
N TYR A 65 -12.24 -20.99 9.14
CA TYR A 65 -11.99 -21.23 10.57
C TYR A 65 -10.51 -21.24 10.92
N ARG A 66 -9.68 -21.93 10.12
CA ARG A 66 -8.23 -21.95 10.33
C ARG A 66 -7.64 -20.54 10.25
N LEU A 67 -8.08 -19.74 9.29
CA LEU A 67 -7.65 -18.36 9.14
C LEU A 67 -8.15 -17.46 10.28
N LEU A 68 -9.39 -17.61 10.73
CA LEU A 68 -9.91 -16.89 11.90
C LEU A 68 -9.09 -17.19 13.16
N LYS A 69 -8.67 -18.45 13.36
CA LYS A 69 -7.77 -18.82 14.46
C LYS A 69 -6.38 -18.20 14.31
N ALA A 70 -5.82 -18.18 13.09
CA ALA A 70 -4.51 -17.58 12.81
C ALA A 70 -4.49 -16.04 12.94
N SER A 71 -5.63 -15.40 12.66
CA SER A 71 -5.84 -13.95 12.76
C SER A 71 -6.15 -13.46 14.18
N LYS A 72 -6.36 -14.39 15.15
CA LYS A 72 -6.70 -14.08 16.55
C LYS A 72 -5.64 -13.16 17.19
N GLY A 73 -6.09 -12.09 17.83
CA GLY A 73 -5.24 -11.08 18.45
C GLY A 73 -4.49 -10.16 17.47
N LYS A 74 -4.76 -10.29 16.15
CA LYS A 74 -4.14 -9.47 15.10
C LYS A 74 -5.20 -8.65 14.37
N PHE A 75 -6.05 -9.32 13.60
CA PHE A 75 -7.00 -8.67 12.69
C PHE A 75 -8.46 -9.00 13.00
N CYS A 76 -8.72 -10.12 13.66
CA CYS A 76 -10.05 -10.45 14.13
C CYS A 76 -9.97 -11.39 15.33
N ASP A 77 -11.04 -11.47 16.11
CA ASP A 77 -11.17 -12.41 17.22
C ASP A 77 -12.50 -13.15 17.15
N ILE A 78 -12.48 -14.45 17.45
CA ILE A 78 -13.69 -15.18 17.80
C ILE A 78 -13.91 -14.99 19.31
N ARG A 79 -15.02 -14.34 19.68
CA ARG A 79 -15.44 -14.22 21.07
C ARG A 79 -16.63 -15.13 21.33
N GLY A 80 -16.48 -16.03 22.30
CA GLY A 80 -17.62 -16.68 22.94
C GLY A 80 -18.31 -15.69 23.86
N SER A 81 -19.64 -15.66 23.84
CA SER A 81 -20.40 -14.94 24.86
C SER A 81 -20.26 -15.73 26.16
N LYS A 82 -19.40 -15.27 27.08
CA LYS A 82 -19.37 -15.83 28.44
C LYS A 82 -20.59 -15.42 29.26
N LEU A 83 -21.30 -14.37 28.88
CA LEU A 83 -22.48 -13.86 29.59
C LEU A 83 -23.47 -13.26 28.58
N SER A 84 -24.75 -13.55 28.83
CA SER A 84 -25.94 -12.99 28.19
C SER A 84 -25.85 -11.46 28.03
N GLY A 85 -26.07 -10.96 26.81
CA GLY A 85 -26.19 -9.52 26.55
C GLY A 85 -25.83 -9.12 25.12
N GLY A 86 -26.66 -9.53 24.15
CA GLY A 86 -26.64 -8.96 22.79
C GLY A 86 -26.82 -9.98 21.65
N PHE A 87 -26.30 -11.20 21.79
CA PHE A 87 -26.38 -12.24 20.74
C PHE A 87 -26.76 -13.64 21.27
N GLY A 88 -27.47 -13.70 22.40
CA GLY A 88 -28.09 -14.96 22.90
C GLY A 88 -27.12 -16.13 23.10
N GLY A 89 -25.90 -15.89 23.60
CA GLY A 89 -24.91 -16.96 23.84
C GLY A 89 -24.13 -17.42 22.60
N ARG A 90 -24.38 -16.84 21.43
CA ARG A 90 -23.74 -17.26 20.16
C ARG A 90 -22.34 -16.68 20.01
N SER A 91 -21.46 -17.41 19.29
CA SER A 91 -20.12 -16.93 18.96
C SER A 91 -20.15 -15.82 17.92
N VAL A 92 -19.30 -14.81 18.12
CA VAL A 92 -19.22 -13.60 17.28
C VAL A 92 -17.79 -13.42 16.79
N VAL A 93 -17.63 -13.05 15.52
CA VAL A 93 -16.39 -12.56 14.94
C VAL A 93 -16.30 -11.06 15.18
N LYS A 94 -15.39 -10.63 16.06
CA LYS A 94 -15.00 -9.23 16.21
C LYS A 94 -13.97 -8.90 15.14
N ILE A 95 -14.25 -7.91 14.30
CA ILE A 95 -13.34 -7.41 13.27
C ILE A 95 -12.53 -6.27 13.87
N GLU A 96 -11.21 -6.31 13.74
CA GLU A 96 -10.37 -5.23 14.26
C GLU A 96 -10.50 -3.97 13.41
N SER A 97 -10.39 -2.82 14.06
CA SER A 97 -10.53 -1.52 13.43
C SER A 97 -9.40 -1.27 12.41
N LEU A 98 -9.63 -0.34 11.46
CA LEU A 98 -8.57 0.08 10.53
C LEU A 98 -7.35 0.64 11.29
N GLU A 99 -7.60 1.32 12.40
CA GLU A 99 -6.57 1.87 13.30
C GLU A 99 -5.76 0.74 13.95
N GLY A 100 -6.43 -0.26 14.53
CA GLY A 100 -5.77 -1.41 15.18
C GLY A 100 -4.95 -2.26 14.21
N VAL A 101 -5.46 -2.51 13.00
CA VAL A 101 -4.69 -3.24 11.97
C VAL A 101 -3.48 -2.45 11.49
N ALA A 102 -3.61 -1.14 11.33
CA ALA A 102 -2.51 -0.26 10.96
C ALA A 102 -1.41 -0.21 12.04
N GLU A 103 -1.82 -0.13 13.30
CA GLU A 103 -0.94 -0.17 14.47
C GLU A 103 -0.21 -1.51 14.56
N TYR A 104 -0.92 -2.63 14.42
CA TYR A 104 -0.32 -3.98 14.41
C TYR A 104 0.74 -4.15 13.32
N LEU A 105 0.48 -3.62 12.12
CA LEU A 105 1.41 -3.69 10.99
C LEU A 105 2.47 -2.58 11.01
N GLY A 106 2.45 -1.68 12.00
CA GLY A 106 3.41 -0.58 12.13
C GLY A 106 3.41 0.38 10.93
N THR A 107 2.25 0.64 10.34
CA THR A 107 2.15 1.44 9.10
C THR A 107 0.97 2.41 9.13
N TYR A 108 0.91 3.28 8.12
CA TYR A 108 -0.15 4.26 7.96
C TYR A 108 -1.02 3.91 6.75
N PRO A 109 -2.34 3.73 6.90
CA PRO A 109 -3.20 3.50 5.76
C PRO A 109 -3.14 4.71 4.83
N GLY A 110 -2.86 4.49 3.55
CA GLY A 110 -2.93 5.52 2.53
C GLY A 110 -4.28 5.53 1.83
N ARG A 111 -4.29 6.07 0.60
CA ARG A 111 -5.53 6.20 -0.16
C ARG A 111 -6.01 4.82 -0.60
N PRO A 112 -7.22 4.39 -0.21
CA PRO A 112 -7.72 3.08 -0.59
C PRO A 112 -8.02 2.99 -2.07
N VAL A 113 -8.03 1.75 -2.55
CA VAL A 113 -8.50 1.35 -3.88
C VAL A 113 -9.62 0.34 -3.73
N GLU A 114 -10.45 0.21 -4.76
CA GLU A 114 -11.63 -0.66 -4.74
C GLU A 114 -11.61 -1.62 -5.92
N ILE A 115 -11.99 -2.86 -5.66
CA ILE A 115 -12.07 -3.94 -6.65
C ILE A 115 -13.41 -4.65 -6.54
N LYS A 116 -13.82 -5.36 -7.60
CA LYS A 116 -15.00 -6.22 -7.52
C LYS A 116 -14.71 -7.39 -6.57
N ALA A 117 -15.69 -7.75 -5.74
CA ALA A 117 -15.55 -8.87 -4.83
C ALA A 117 -15.30 -10.20 -5.58
N SER A 118 -15.82 -10.34 -6.80
CA SER A 118 -15.59 -11.48 -7.68
C SER A 118 -14.11 -11.69 -8.03
N ASP A 119 -13.35 -10.61 -8.17
CA ASP A 119 -11.95 -10.67 -8.61
C ASP A 119 -11.04 -11.09 -7.44
N PHE A 120 -11.54 -11.00 -6.21
CA PHE A 120 -10.86 -11.41 -4.99
C PHE A 120 -11.18 -12.85 -4.56
N ARG A 121 -11.55 -13.71 -5.52
CA ARG A 121 -11.86 -15.12 -5.28
C ARG A 121 -10.64 -16.01 -5.49
N GLY A 122 -10.42 -16.93 -4.55
CA GLY A 122 -9.34 -17.92 -4.63
C GLY A 122 -7.99 -17.42 -4.13
N ARG A 123 -7.20 -18.34 -3.56
CA ARG A 123 -5.99 -18.02 -2.79
C ARG A 123 -4.98 -17.15 -3.55
N ARG A 124 -4.65 -17.51 -4.79
CA ARG A 124 -3.65 -16.77 -5.59
C ARG A 124 -4.13 -15.39 -6.01
N ALA A 125 -5.42 -15.25 -6.31
CA ALA A 125 -6.00 -13.96 -6.70
C ALA A 125 -6.00 -12.97 -5.52
N LYS A 126 -6.34 -13.44 -4.31
CA LYS A 126 -6.29 -12.61 -3.09
C LYS A 126 -4.92 -11.98 -2.90
N THR A 127 -3.86 -12.78 -2.86
CA THR A 127 -2.47 -12.27 -2.70
C THR A 127 -2.04 -11.38 -3.87
N ALA A 128 -2.42 -11.73 -5.11
CA ALA A 128 -2.13 -10.91 -6.29
C ALA A 128 -2.80 -9.53 -6.23
N TRP A 129 -4.02 -9.44 -5.71
CA TRP A 129 -4.73 -8.17 -5.54
C TRP A 129 -4.20 -7.33 -4.38
N LEU A 130 -3.76 -7.96 -3.28
CA LEU A 130 -3.02 -7.25 -2.23
C LEU A 130 -1.76 -6.61 -2.82
N TYR A 131 -1.01 -7.35 -3.64
CA TYR A 131 0.15 -6.82 -4.36
C TYR A 131 -0.25 -5.71 -5.34
N ALA A 132 -1.29 -5.92 -6.15
CA ALA A 132 -1.74 -4.95 -7.15
C ALA A 132 -2.25 -3.64 -6.53
N SER A 133 -2.76 -3.67 -5.30
CA SER A 133 -3.20 -2.47 -4.58
C SER A 133 -2.07 -1.46 -4.35
N PHE A 134 -0.80 -1.91 -4.32
CA PHE A 134 0.38 -1.05 -4.25
C PHE A 134 0.48 -0.08 -5.44
N PHE A 135 0.03 -0.50 -6.62
CA PHE A 135 0.08 0.30 -7.83
C PHE A 135 -1.11 1.24 -7.96
N LYS A 136 -0.88 2.37 -8.62
CA LYS A 136 -1.94 3.35 -8.85
C LYS A 136 -2.94 2.83 -9.90
N PRO A 137 -4.24 3.14 -9.73
CA PRO A 137 -5.25 2.92 -10.76
C PRO A 137 -4.87 3.55 -12.11
N GLU A 138 -5.45 3.01 -13.18
CA GLU A 138 -5.37 3.63 -14.51
C GLU A 138 -5.88 5.09 -14.49
N GLY A 139 -5.32 5.93 -15.36
CA GLY A 139 -5.57 7.39 -15.36
C GLY A 139 -4.91 8.17 -14.21
N SER A 140 -4.23 7.49 -13.28
CA SER A 140 -3.42 8.14 -12.24
C SER A 140 -1.99 8.35 -12.70
N ARG A 141 -1.39 9.51 -12.40
CA ARG A 141 0.06 9.70 -12.60
C ARG A 141 0.83 8.76 -11.66
N ALA A 142 1.41 7.71 -12.22
CA ALA A 142 2.27 6.77 -11.54
C ALA A 142 3.74 7.07 -11.89
N LYS A 143 4.64 6.81 -10.94
CA LYS A 143 6.08 7.01 -11.14
C LYS A 143 6.71 5.70 -11.65
N PRO A 144 7.72 5.78 -12.52
CA PRO A 144 8.61 4.65 -12.83
C PRO A 144 9.17 4.01 -11.56
N ILE A 145 9.14 2.68 -11.48
CA ILE A 145 9.72 1.92 -10.35
C ILE A 145 10.36 0.61 -10.86
N SER A 146 11.51 0.24 -10.29
CA SER A 146 12.17 -1.03 -10.61
C SER A 146 11.51 -2.19 -9.85
N ARG A 147 11.71 -3.42 -10.33
CA ARG A 147 11.21 -4.62 -9.63
C ARG A 147 11.87 -4.82 -8.28
N ASP A 148 13.14 -4.45 -8.16
CA ASP A 148 13.89 -4.59 -6.92
C ASP A 148 13.37 -3.61 -5.86
N SER A 149 13.01 -2.38 -6.26
CA SER A 149 12.33 -1.43 -5.37
C SER A 149 10.92 -1.89 -4.99
N ILE A 150 10.19 -2.54 -5.90
CA ILE A 150 8.89 -3.16 -5.58
C ILE A 150 9.07 -4.29 -4.57
N GLU A 151 10.11 -5.12 -4.74
CA GLU A 151 10.44 -6.21 -3.82
C GLU A 151 10.79 -5.69 -2.43
N ALA A 152 11.63 -4.67 -2.33
CA ALA A 152 11.96 -4.04 -1.05
C ALA A 152 10.73 -3.46 -0.32
N ALA A 153 9.79 -2.90 -1.08
CA ALA A 153 8.57 -2.29 -0.56
C ALA A 153 7.50 -3.33 -0.15
N THR A 154 7.35 -4.42 -0.90
CA THR A 154 6.23 -5.38 -0.74
C THR A 154 6.66 -6.73 -0.18
N GLY A 155 7.96 -7.06 -0.18
CA GLY A 155 8.49 -8.38 0.12
C GLY A 155 8.21 -9.44 -0.96
N VAL A 156 7.62 -9.07 -2.10
CA VAL A 156 7.28 -10.02 -3.16
C VAL A 156 8.46 -10.16 -4.13
N GLU A 157 9.00 -11.37 -4.21
CA GLU A 157 10.10 -11.71 -5.12
C GLU A 157 9.76 -11.44 -6.59
N ARG A 158 10.78 -11.04 -7.35
CA ARG A 158 10.68 -10.77 -8.80
C ARG A 158 9.91 -11.81 -9.62
N ARG A 159 10.12 -13.11 -9.38
CA ARG A 159 9.40 -14.20 -10.09
C ARG A 159 7.90 -14.19 -9.76
N GLN A 160 7.57 -13.96 -8.50
CA GLN A 160 6.20 -13.94 -8.03
C GLN A 160 5.46 -12.66 -8.45
N GLN A 161 6.15 -11.52 -8.49
CA GLN A 161 5.62 -10.28 -9.04
C GLN A 161 5.09 -10.48 -10.47
N GLN A 162 5.85 -11.14 -11.36
CA GLN A 162 5.42 -11.40 -12.75
C GLN A 162 4.13 -12.25 -12.82
N ARG A 163 4.02 -13.24 -11.92
CA ARG A 163 2.81 -14.06 -11.81
C ARG A 163 1.63 -13.23 -11.33
N TYR A 164 1.83 -12.38 -10.32
CA TYR A 164 0.78 -11.50 -9.82
C TYR A 164 0.37 -10.42 -10.82
N ASP A 165 1.32 -9.88 -11.59
CA ASP A 165 1.03 -8.97 -12.72
C ASP A 165 0.03 -9.60 -13.67
N LYS A 166 0.24 -10.87 -14.04
CA LYS A 166 -0.66 -11.60 -14.93
C LYS A 166 -2.03 -11.86 -14.29
N VAL A 167 -2.05 -12.32 -13.03
CA VAL A 167 -3.30 -12.68 -12.32
C VAL A 167 -4.18 -11.46 -12.06
N ALA A 168 -3.60 -10.34 -11.62
CA ALA A 168 -4.34 -9.11 -11.34
C ALA A 168 -4.54 -8.22 -12.59
N GLY A 169 -3.98 -8.61 -13.74
CA GLY A 169 -4.06 -7.85 -14.98
C GLY A 169 -3.40 -6.47 -14.88
N ILE A 170 -2.24 -6.38 -14.24
CA ILE A 170 -1.49 -5.13 -14.08
C ILE A 170 -0.93 -4.70 -15.43
N ARG A 171 -1.28 -3.47 -15.85
CA ARG A 171 -0.75 -2.89 -17.08
C ARG A 171 0.63 -2.31 -16.83
N ARG A 172 1.62 -2.79 -17.60
CA ARG A 172 3.01 -2.35 -17.52
C ARG A 172 3.35 -1.46 -18.71
N VAL A 173 3.87 -0.27 -18.45
CA VAL A 173 4.38 0.66 -19.46
C VAL A 173 5.90 0.74 -19.29
N ALA A 174 6.63 0.44 -20.37
CA ALA A 174 8.08 0.55 -20.38
C ALA A 174 8.49 2.03 -20.47
N ASN A 175 9.51 2.42 -19.71
CA ASN A 175 10.05 3.77 -19.77
C ASN A 175 11.52 3.74 -20.19
N PHE A 176 11.90 4.72 -20.98
CA PHE A 176 13.26 4.91 -21.49
C PHE A 176 13.79 6.25 -21.01
N ALA A 177 15.11 6.33 -20.80
CA ALA A 177 15.77 7.61 -20.60
C ALA A 177 15.98 8.23 -21.98
N CYS A 178 15.51 9.46 -22.18
CA CYS A 178 15.64 10.19 -23.44
C CYS A 178 16.47 11.45 -23.24
N GLN A 179 17.18 11.84 -24.29
CA GLN A 179 17.86 13.13 -24.44
C GLN A 179 17.24 13.89 -25.62
N VAL A 180 17.37 15.21 -25.61
CA VAL A 180 16.97 16.06 -26.74
C VAL A 180 18.19 16.20 -27.64
N ASP A 181 18.03 15.91 -28.93
CA ASP A 181 19.10 16.12 -29.90
C ASP A 181 19.23 17.59 -30.33
N ASP A 182 20.23 17.89 -31.15
CA ASP A 182 20.52 19.25 -31.64
C ASP A 182 19.38 19.83 -32.50
N GLN A 183 18.42 19.00 -32.91
CA GLN A 183 17.24 19.36 -33.70
C GLN A 183 15.97 19.48 -32.83
N GLY A 184 16.09 19.29 -31.52
CA GLY A 184 14.97 19.37 -30.58
C GLY A 184 14.14 18.08 -30.45
N VAL A 185 14.54 16.97 -31.07
CA VAL A 185 13.83 15.70 -31.07
C VAL A 185 14.27 14.83 -29.88
N LEU A 186 13.30 14.20 -29.21
CA LEU A 186 13.56 13.29 -28.10
C LEU A 186 14.04 11.93 -28.62
N THR A 187 15.30 11.60 -28.36
CA THR A 187 15.91 10.33 -28.71
C THR A 187 16.29 9.53 -27.45
N PRO A 188 16.13 8.20 -27.43
CA PRO A 188 16.57 7.39 -26.30
C PRO A 188 18.08 7.49 -26.10
N ILE A 189 18.51 7.66 -24.85
CA ILE A 189 19.92 7.59 -24.48
C ILE A 189 20.39 6.17 -24.70
N ARG A 190 21.39 6.00 -25.56
CA ARG A 190 21.99 4.71 -25.88
C ARG A 190 23.29 4.53 -25.12
N HIS A 191 23.58 3.29 -24.72
CA HIS A 191 24.86 2.92 -24.13
C HIS A 191 25.36 1.63 -24.76
N LEU A 192 26.67 1.52 -24.91
CA LEU A 192 27.33 0.29 -25.35
C LEU A 192 27.31 -0.73 -24.20
N VAL A 193 26.95 -1.96 -24.53
CA VAL A 193 26.99 -3.10 -23.62
C VAL A 193 27.79 -4.20 -24.28
N ASP A 194 28.88 -4.60 -23.64
CA ASP A 194 29.71 -5.71 -24.12
C ASP A 194 28.94 -7.03 -23.97
N GLY A 195 28.74 -7.70 -25.10
CA GLY A 195 28.27 -9.08 -25.17
C GLY A 195 29.45 -10.05 -25.25
N LYS A 196 29.15 -11.35 -25.27
CA LYS A 196 30.19 -12.40 -25.35
C LYS A 196 31.06 -12.33 -26.61
N SER A 197 30.53 -11.78 -27.71
CA SER A 197 31.19 -11.77 -29.02
C SER A 197 31.21 -10.41 -29.71
N GLN A 198 30.39 -9.46 -29.27
CA GLN A 198 30.29 -8.12 -29.86
C GLN A 198 29.65 -7.13 -28.90
N GLN A 199 29.87 -5.84 -29.16
CA GLN A 199 29.22 -4.76 -28.44
C GLN A 199 27.82 -4.51 -29.00
N TRP A 200 26.87 -4.25 -28.10
CA TRP A 200 25.50 -3.95 -28.45
C TRP A 200 25.14 -2.55 -28.00
N LEU A 201 24.55 -1.76 -28.89
CA LEU A 201 23.95 -0.49 -28.53
C LEU A 201 22.57 -0.76 -27.90
N LYS A 202 22.39 -0.40 -26.63
CA LYS A 202 21.12 -0.58 -25.92
C LYS A 202 20.55 0.74 -25.44
N ASP A 203 19.25 0.91 -25.61
CA ASP A 203 18.52 2.03 -25.02
C ASP A 203 18.52 1.90 -23.49
N ARG A 204 18.89 2.98 -22.82
CA ARG A 204 18.91 3.08 -21.37
C ARG A 204 17.48 3.02 -20.84
N ARG A 205 17.17 1.97 -20.09
CA ARG A 205 15.85 1.77 -19.50
C ARG A 205 15.73 2.43 -18.12
N LEU A 206 14.56 3.00 -17.86
CA LEU A 206 14.13 3.40 -16.53
C LEU A 206 13.26 2.29 -15.92
N GLY A 207 12.90 2.43 -14.64
CA GLY A 207 11.88 1.58 -14.03
C GLY A 207 10.59 1.60 -14.86
N ASN A 208 9.79 0.54 -14.80
CA ASN A 208 8.52 0.53 -15.53
C ASN A 208 7.46 1.28 -14.72
N THR A 209 6.43 1.77 -15.41
CA THR A 209 5.23 2.27 -14.76
C THR A 209 4.20 1.15 -14.73
N TYR A 210 3.57 0.95 -13.58
CA TYR A 210 2.59 -0.11 -13.36
C TYR A 210 1.24 0.50 -12.97
N HIS A 211 0.17 0.00 -13.59
CA HIS A 211 -1.20 0.40 -13.28
C HIS A 211 -2.04 -0.81 -12.88
N SER A 212 -2.73 -0.69 -11.75
CA SER A 212 -3.72 -1.68 -11.35
C SER A 212 -5.06 -1.40 -12.01
N ARG A 213 -5.86 -2.46 -12.18
CA ARG A 213 -7.26 -2.38 -12.62
C ARG A 213 -8.21 -1.94 -11.51
N ALA A 214 -7.71 -1.72 -10.30
CA ALA A 214 -8.50 -1.24 -9.18
C ALA A 214 -8.96 0.20 -9.42
N LEU A 215 -10.10 0.56 -8.84
CA LEU A 215 -10.65 1.91 -8.90
C LEU A 215 -10.18 2.74 -7.70
N ARG A 216 -10.13 4.06 -7.86
CA ARG A 216 -9.84 4.95 -6.73
C ARG A 216 -11.03 4.97 -5.77
N ALA A 217 -10.79 4.65 -4.50
CA ALA A 217 -11.84 4.71 -3.48
C ALA A 217 -11.79 6.02 -2.68
N HIS A 218 -12.91 6.34 -2.01
CA HIS A 218 -13.00 7.47 -1.09
C HIS A 218 -12.13 7.24 0.16
N ARG A 219 -11.40 8.28 0.61
CA ARG A 219 -10.46 8.18 1.74
C ARG A 219 -11.14 7.90 3.08
N GLY A 220 -12.37 8.35 3.28
CA GLY A 220 -13.10 8.16 4.54
C GLY A 220 -12.27 8.58 5.77
N MET A 221 -12.25 7.73 6.80
CA MET A 221 -11.58 8.01 8.07
C MET A 221 -10.04 7.90 8.04
N THR A 222 -9.42 7.55 6.92
CA THR A 222 -7.96 7.38 6.82
C THR A 222 -7.19 8.62 7.31
N LYS A 223 -7.65 9.83 6.99
CA LYS A 223 -6.99 11.07 7.44
C LYS A 223 -7.01 11.20 8.97
N ARG A 224 -8.15 10.89 9.59
CA ARG A 224 -8.33 10.93 11.06
C ARG A 224 -7.50 9.88 11.76
N ILE A 225 -7.48 8.66 11.23
CA ILE A 225 -6.69 7.55 11.78
C ILE A 225 -5.19 7.87 11.70
N ASN A 226 -4.70 8.36 10.56
CA ASN A 226 -3.30 8.76 10.44
C ASN A 226 -2.93 9.89 11.40
N ALA A 227 -3.83 10.83 11.67
CA ALA A 227 -3.60 11.86 12.69
C ALA A 227 -3.45 11.22 14.08
N LYS A 228 -4.36 10.32 14.48
CA LYS A 228 -4.27 9.62 15.77
C LYS A 228 -3.00 8.79 15.92
N LEU A 229 -2.65 8.00 14.90
CA LEU A 229 -1.45 7.16 14.91
C LEU A 229 -0.18 8.00 15.08
N ARG A 230 -0.12 9.18 14.42
CA ARG A 230 0.98 10.14 14.60
C ARG A 230 1.01 10.74 16.00
N HIS A 231 -0.15 11.11 16.56
CA HIS A 231 -0.22 11.65 17.92
C HIS A 231 0.18 10.64 18.99
N ARG A 232 -0.17 9.36 18.84
CA ARG A 232 0.29 8.29 19.76
C ARG A 232 1.80 8.04 19.63
N SER A 233 2.33 8.15 18.41
CA SER A 233 3.79 8.09 18.18
C SER A 233 4.54 9.29 18.77
N LEU A 234 3.87 10.41 19.09
CA LEU A 234 4.47 11.61 19.67
C LEU A 234 4.69 11.53 21.20
N ASN A 235 4.32 10.43 21.87
CA ASN A 235 4.80 10.13 23.24
C ASN A 235 6.23 9.52 23.24
N GLN A 236 7.06 9.85 22.25
CA GLN A 236 8.43 9.36 22.13
C GLN A 236 9.44 10.50 22.22
N ASP A 237 9.72 10.93 23.44
CA ASP A 237 11.00 11.58 23.82
C ASP A 237 12.23 10.67 23.62
N LYS A 238 12.11 9.58 22.84
CA LYS A 238 13.21 8.66 22.54
C LYS A 238 13.32 8.26 21.06
N ALA A 239 12.48 8.80 20.17
CA ALA A 239 12.57 8.57 18.72
C ALA A 239 13.04 9.79 17.92
N SER A 240 13.62 10.79 18.59
CA SER A 240 14.23 11.96 17.95
C SER A 240 15.58 11.66 17.26
N VAL A 241 16.09 10.43 17.36
CA VAL A 241 17.43 10.07 16.85
C VAL A 241 17.41 9.52 15.42
N VAL A 242 16.26 9.06 14.91
CA VAL A 242 16.12 8.83 13.46
C VAL A 242 15.69 10.14 12.85
N SER A 243 16.68 10.95 12.45
CA SER A 243 16.49 12.19 11.73
C SER A 243 15.39 12.03 10.67
N ASN A 244 14.21 12.57 10.93
CA ASN A 244 13.18 12.76 9.92
C ASN A 244 13.72 13.83 8.95
N LYS A 245 14.68 13.45 8.09
CA LYS A 245 15.15 14.28 6.99
C LYS A 245 13.98 14.43 6.03
N ARG A 246 13.14 15.44 6.26
CA ARG A 246 12.07 15.82 5.37
C ARG A 246 12.71 16.48 4.16
N PHE A 247 12.76 15.75 3.06
CA PHE A 247 13.10 16.33 1.77
C PHE A 247 11.93 17.17 1.27
N PHE A 248 12.13 18.48 1.18
CA PHE A 248 11.13 19.41 0.64
C PHE A 248 11.37 19.58 -0.86
N PHE A 249 10.41 19.13 -1.67
CA PHE A 249 10.53 19.15 -3.13
C PHE A 249 10.27 20.53 -3.75
N THR A 250 9.92 21.53 -2.95
CA THR A 250 9.72 22.92 -3.39
C THR A 250 10.10 23.89 -2.28
N ALA A 251 10.67 25.06 -2.63
CA ALA A 251 10.99 26.12 -1.67
C ALA A 251 9.76 26.54 -0.85
N ARG A 252 8.58 26.61 -1.49
CA ARG A 252 7.31 26.98 -0.83
C ARG A 252 6.89 25.98 0.26
N SER A 253 7.19 24.69 0.09
CA SER A 253 6.89 23.66 1.09
C SER A 253 7.84 23.70 2.29
N LEU A 254 9.11 24.10 2.07
CA LEU A 254 10.10 24.29 3.12
C LEU A 254 9.76 25.51 3.99
N VAL A 255 9.42 26.65 3.37
CA VAL A 255 9.08 27.91 4.07
C VAL A 255 7.89 27.76 5.02
N ARG A 256 6.93 26.90 4.68
CA ARG A 256 5.72 26.63 5.48
C ARG A 256 5.94 25.61 6.61
N SER A 257 7.13 25.01 6.74
CA SER A 257 7.43 24.05 7.80
C SER A 257 7.74 24.76 9.12
N SER A 258 7.11 24.31 10.21
CA SER A 258 7.38 24.76 11.58
C SER A 258 8.67 24.16 12.16
N GLU A 259 9.13 23.04 11.64
CA GLU A 259 10.39 22.39 12.02
C GLU A 259 11.46 22.75 10.98
N ARG A 260 12.40 23.62 11.35
CA ARG A 260 13.56 24.02 10.54
C ARG A 260 14.81 23.36 11.12
N GLN A 261 15.17 22.16 10.66
CA GLN A 261 16.45 21.56 11.03
C GLN A 261 17.61 22.31 10.36
N LYS A 262 18.77 22.40 11.03
CA LYS A 262 19.97 23.13 10.56
C LYS A 262 20.51 22.64 9.20
N GLU A 263 20.18 21.42 8.77
CA GLU A 263 20.60 20.80 7.50
C GLU A 263 19.58 20.96 6.35
N ALA A 264 18.48 21.69 6.54
CA ALA A 264 17.49 21.84 5.48
C ALA A 264 18.00 22.82 4.41
N PHE A 265 18.41 22.29 3.25
CA PHE A 265 18.85 23.06 2.09
C PHE A 265 17.80 24.12 1.71
N LEU A 266 18.20 25.39 1.75
CA LEU A 266 17.42 26.51 1.22
C LEU A 266 17.78 26.67 -0.26
N LEU A 267 16.77 26.69 -1.11
CA LEU A 267 16.90 27.04 -2.52
C LEU A 267 16.83 28.57 -2.59
N VAL A 268 17.97 29.21 -2.83
CA VAL A 268 18.11 30.68 -2.80
C VAL A 268 18.25 31.18 -4.23
N ASN A 269 17.57 32.28 -4.58
CA ASN A 269 17.73 32.90 -5.88
C ASN A 269 19.12 33.56 -5.96
N LYS A 270 19.76 33.54 -7.13
CA LYS A 270 21.08 34.17 -7.39
C LYS A 270 21.24 35.62 -6.87
N ARG A 271 20.13 36.33 -6.67
CA ARG A 271 20.08 37.74 -6.27
C ARG A 271 20.19 37.95 -4.77
N ASP A 272 19.90 36.92 -3.98
CA ASP A 272 19.88 37.02 -2.53
C ASP A 272 21.30 36.78 -1.98
N ARG A 273 21.77 37.66 -1.09
CA ARG A 273 23.13 37.60 -0.52
C ARG A 273 23.33 36.31 0.26
N VAL A 274 24.35 35.54 -0.15
CA VAL A 274 24.82 34.35 0.57
C VAL A 274 25.45 34.75 1.90
N VAL A 275 25.04 34.08 2.99
CA VAL A 275 25.63 34.28 4.32
C VAL A 275 26.77 33.29 4.52
N SER A 276 27.96 33.79 4.86
CA SER A 276 29.17 32.97 5.08
C SER A 276 28.93 31.89 6.15
N GLY A 277 29.30 30.64 5.83
CA GLY A 277 29.21 29.49 6.74
C GLY A 277 28.03 28.53 6.53
N ARG A 278 27.21 28.70 5.49
CA ARG A 278 26.13 27.76 5.13
C ARG A 278 26.40 27.06 3.80
N MET A 279 26.09 25.76 3.71
CA MET A 279 26.10 25.02 2.45
C MET A 279 24.79 25.26 1.68
N GLU A 280 24.87 26.01 0.59
CA GLU A 280 23.72 26.36 -0.26
C GLU A 280 24.02 25.99 -1.73
N TRP A 281 23.04 25.42 -2.43
CA TRP A 281 23.14 25.09 -3.86
C TRP A 281 22.57 26.24 -4.70
N CYS A 282 23.40 26.82 -5.57
CA CYS A 282 22.99 27.83 -6.55
C CYS A 282 22.46 27.17 -7.82
N ILE A 283 21.29 27.60 -8.29
CA ILE A 283 20.79 27.25 -9.63
C ILE A 283 21.21 28.36 -10.60
N ALA A 284 21.68 27.96 -11.78
CA ALA A 284 22.10 28.87 -12.85
C ALA A 284 20.95 29.72 -13.37
#